data_AF-A0AAY4ATZ4-F1
#
_entry.id   AF-A0AAY4ATZ4-F1
#
_cell.length_a   1.000
_cell.length_b   1.000
_cell.length_c   1.000
_cell.angle_alpha   90.00
_cell.angle_beta   90.00
_cell.angle_gamma   90.00
#
_symmetry.space_group_name_H-M   'P 1'
#
loop_
_entity.id
_entity.type
_entity.pdbx_description
1 polymer ?
#
loop_
_entity_poly.entity_id
_entity_poly.type
_entity_poly.pdbx_seq_one_letter_code
_entity_poly.pdbx_strand_id
1 'polypeptide(L)'
;MASYSEPLTSLGKGDSLNQQVLSAFPLCQLSEEDLSQNPRFCKLLATLSQHVDPTGLSVNLQKELEKTERELRTQRVVWLHSECLHRLLQEMIQEHGIKNNQSPAPPEEDKFYRTMEQNLLVMKCIRQLDVSANNDTNQLSILGLSAKDVLNFMPAEKDVLRMKKRLPMELEKHLKNKCFSLLAYYQPDSENESEGLKRVKLSHLPELLEGERKKAENLREKNREKTLLLQQQTHAYLTELLGCIHILQSLILEHRLKIQTELDRKKLEYFEAKCEIGIQKLRDAGDPAGHLHSG
;
A
#
# COMPACT_ATOMS: atom_id res chain seq x y z
N MET A 1 60.73 -43.59 21.15
CA MET A 1 59.51 -43.07 21.80
C MET A 1 58.96 -41.97 20.92
N ALA A 2 57.76 -42.17 20.41
CA ALA A 2 57.10 -41.31 19.44
C ALA A 2 56.51 -40.07 20.13
N SER A 3 56.72 -38.91 19.53
CA SER A 3 55.91 -37.72 19.75
C SER A 3 55.84 -36.97 18.42
N TYR A 4 54.95 -37.44 17.54
CA TYR A 4 54.53 -36.70 16.37
C TYR A 4 53.49 -35.67 16.81
N SER A 5 53.87 -34.39 16.79
CA SER A 5 52.94 -33.27 16.80
C SER A 5 52.58 -32.97 15.35
N GLU A 6 51.43 -33.46 14.89
CA GLU A 6 50.82 -33.02 13.64
C GLU A 6 50.16 -31.64 13.84
N PRO A 7 50.30 -30.71 12.88
CA PRO A 7 49.77 -29.36 13.02
C PRO A 7 48.27 -29.30 12.70
N LEU A 8 47.53 -28.60 13.57
CA LEU A 8 46.16 -28.13 13.40
C LEU A 8 45.90 -27.61 11.97
N THR A 9 45.13 -28.35 11.17
CA THR A 9 44.55 -27.83 9.92
C THR A 9 43.16 -28.42 9.68
N SER A 10 42.17 -28.01 10.48
CA SER A 10 40.75 -28.22 10.12
C SER A 10 39.78 -27.11 10.56
N LEU A 11 40.27 -26.04 11.20
CA LEU A 11 39.40 -25.05 11.87
C LEU A 11 38.91 -23.89 10.97
N GLY A 12 39.06 -23.97 9.64
CA GLY A 12 38.77 -22.84 8.75
C GLY A 12 37.68 -23.05 7.68
N LYS A 13 37.19 -24.29 7.49
CA LYS A 13 36.22 -24.61 6.42
C LYS A 13 34.78 -24.79 6.90
N GLY A 14 34.58 -25.06 8.19
CA GLY A 14 33.25 -25.19 8.78
C GLY A 14 32.56 -23.84 8.94
N ASP A 15 33.29 -22.87 9.48
CA ASP A 15 32.78 -21.53 9.79
C ASP A 15 32.38 -20.76 8.52
N SER A 16 33.10 -20.95 7.42
CA SER A 16 32.75 -20.34 6.12
C SER A 16 31.45 -20.88 5.53
N LEU A 17 31.16 -22.17 5.73
CA LEU A 17 29.94 -22.82 5.24
C LEU A 17 28.73 -22.41 6.08
N ASN A 18 28.90 -22.32 7.40
CA ASN A 18 27.84 -21.89 8.31
C ASN A 18 27.44 -20.43 8.03
N GLN A 19 28.41 -19.53 7.86
CA GLN A 19 28.14 -18.14 7.49
C GLN A 19 27.47 -18.00 6.11
N GLN A 20 27.89 -18.80 5.13
CA GLN A 20 27.27 -18.80 3.80
C GLN A 20 25.79 -19.23 3.87
N VAL A 21 25.46 -20.25 4.66
CA VAL A 21 24.09 -20.73 4.86
C VAL A 21 23.23 -19.69 5.58
N LEU A 22 23.74 -19.07 6.65
CA LEU A 22 23.01 -18.04 7.39
C LEU A 22 22.71 -16.81 6.51
N SER A 23 23.63 -16.44 5.62
CA SER A 23 23.41 -15.33 4.67
C SER A 23 22.38 -15.65 3.58
N ALA A 24 22.28 -16.93 3.18
CA ALA A 24 21.36 -17.37 2.13
C ALA A 24 19.92 -17.58 2.61
N PHE A 25 19.70 -17.73 3.92
CA PHE A 25 18.38 -17.98 4.50
C PHE A 25 18.06 -17.04 5.68
N PRO A 26 17.99 -15.71 5.46
CA PRO A 26 17.72 -14.73 6.52
C PRO A 26 16.32 -14.85 7.14
N LEU A 27 15.41 -15.55 6.47
CA LEU A 27 14.05 -15.80 6.94
C LEU A 27 13.93 -17.03 7.85
N CYS A 28 14.98 -17.87 7.89
CA CYS A 28 15.04 -19.01 8.79
C CYS A 28 15.71 -18.58 10.09
N GLN A 29 15.04 -18.78 11.24
CA GLN A 29 15.62 -18.55 12.56
C GLN A 29 16.64 -19.65 12.90
N LEU A 30 17.75 -19.68 12.17
CA LEU A 30 18.84 -20.65 12.37
C LEU A 30 19.94 -19.98 13.19
N SER A 31 20.35 -20.62 14.28
CA SER A 31 21.56 -20.23 15.02
C SER A 31 22.79 -20.97 14.49
N GLU A 32 23.97 -20.40 14.70
CA GLU A 32 25.25 -21.04 14.35
C GLU A 32 25.47 -22.36 15.14
N GLU A 33 24.88 -22.44 16.33
CA GLU A 33 24.90 -23.61 17.21
C GLU A 33 24.09 -24.78 16.63
N ASP A 34 22.92 -24.52 16.05
CA ASP A 34 22.08 -25.54 15.39
C ASP A 34 22.76 -26.19 14.18
N LEU A 35 23.53 -25.37 13.45
CA LEU A 35 24.32 -25.79 12.29
C LEU A 35 25.52 -26.64 12.72
N SER A 36 26.20 -26.24 13.80
CA SER A 36 27.35 -26.98 14.35
C SER A 36 26.98 -28.40 14.83
N GLN A 37 25.78 -28.58 15.41
CA GLN A 37 25.30 -29.88 15.86
C GLN A 37 24.88 -30.82 14.72
N ASN A 38 24.55 -30.27 13.54
CA ASN A 38 24.00 -31.03 12.41
C ASN A 38 24.77 -30.78 11.10
N PRO A 39 25.97 -31.39 10.93
CA PRO A 39 26.83 -31.11 9.77
C PRO A 39 26.27 -31.60 8.43
N ARG A 40 25.40 -32.62 8.42
CA ARG A 40 24.73 -33.09 7.19
C ARG A 40 23.64 -32.12 6.73
N PHE A 41 22.93 -31.52 7.68
CA PHE A 41 21.92 -30.50 7.41
C PHE A 41 22.56 -29.23 6.84
N CYS A 42 23.71 -28.81 7.39
CA CYS A 42 24.51 -27.71 6.83
C CYS A 42 24.91 -27.94 5.36
N LYS A 43 25.36 -29.15 5.01
CA LYS A 43 25.72 -29.47 3.62
C LYS A 43 24.51 -29.43 2.68
N LEU A 44 23.34 -29.86 3.15
CA LEU A 44 22.09 -29.77 2.38
C LEU A 44 21.69 -28.31 2.15
N LEU A 45 21.68 -27.49 3.21
CA LEU A 45 21.38 -26.07 3.10
C LEU A 45 22.40 -25.33 2.21
N ALA A 46 23.68 -25.68 2.29
CA ALA A 46 24.72 -25.13 1.41
C ALA A 46 24.56 -25.57 -0.06
N THR A 47 23.89 -26.70 -0.32
CA THR A 47 23.55 -27.12 -1.68
C THR A 47 22.29 -26.39 -2.16
N LEU A 48 21.32 -26.20 -1.28
CA LEU A 48 20.08 -25.48 -1.58
C LEU A 48 20.33 -23.98 -1.81
N SER A 49 21.27 -23.35 -1.10
CA SER A 49 21.64 -21.95 -1.31
C SER A 49 22.22 -21.67 -2.69
N GLN A 50 22.68 -22.69 -3.43
CA GLN A 50 23.11 -22.54 -4.83
C GLN A 50 21.94 -22.43 -5.79
N HIS A 51 20.74 -22.84 -5.35
CA HIS A 51 19.53 -22.90 -6.17
C HIS A 51 18.43 -21.96 -5.68
N VAL A 52 18.60 -21.34 -4.51
CA VAL A 52 17.59 -20.52 -3.82
C VAL A 52 18.20 -19.17 -3.41
N ASP A 53 17.50 -18.09 -3.76
CA ASP A 53 17.85 -16.72 -3.41
C ASP A 53 17.47 -16.41 -1.94
N PRO A 54 17.99 -15.33 -1.33
CA PRO A 54 17.71 -14.95 0.07
C PRO A 54 16.23 -14.70 0.39
N THR A 55 15.38 -14.58 -0.64
CA THR A 55 13.92 -14.46 -0.54
C THR A 55 13.19 -15.81 -0.57
N GLY A 56 13.90 -16.93 -0.72
CA GLY A 56 13.33 -18.27 -0.81
C GLY A 56 12.87 -18.69 -2.23
N LEU A 57 13.09 -17.85 -3.25
CA LEU A 57 12.79 -18.17 -4.65
C LEU A 57 13.92 -18.95 -5.31
N SER A 58 13.57 -19.87 -6.21
CA SER A 58 14.60 -20.52 -7.03
C SER A 58 15.27 -19.50 -7.95
N VAL A 59 16.59 -19.57 -8.10
CA VAL A 59 17.40 -18.69 -8.97
C VAL A 59 16.86 -18.62 -10.41
N ASN A 60 16.28 -19.72 -10.92
CA ASN A 60 15.66 -19.73 -12.24
C ASN A 60 14.35 -18.94 -12.28
N LEU A 61 13.52 -19.07 -11.24
CA LEU A 61 12.27 -18.30 -11.12
C LEU A 61 12.54 -16.82 -10.90
N GLN A 62 13.57 -16.47 -10.13
CA GLN A 62 14.00 -15.08 -9.96
C GLN A 62 14.45 -14.46 -11.29
N LYS A 63 15.24 -15.19 -12.10
CA LYS A 63 15.66 -14.73 -13.43
C LYS A 63 14.46 -14.51 -14.37
N GLU A 64 13.49 -15.42 -14.38
CA GLU A 64 12.26 -15.26 -15.16
C GLU A 64 11.38 -14.12 -14.62
N LEU A 65 11.31 -13.93 -13.30
CA LEU A 65 10.61 -12.81 -12.68
C LEU A 65 11.23 -11.47 -13.09
N GLU A 66 12.56 -11.35 -13.02
CA GLU A 66 13.24 -10.12 -13.45
C GLU A 66 13.10 -9.88 -14.96
N LYS A 67 13.10 -10.94 -15.77
CA LYS A 67 12.90 -10.84 -17.22
C LYS A 67 11.48 -10.36 -17.53
N THR A 68 10.46 -10.99 -16.94
CA THR A 68 9.07 -10.60 -17.12
C THR A 68 8.79 -9.21 -16.57
N GLU A 69 9.43 -8.82 -15.46
CA GLU A 69 9.30 -7.46 -14.92
C GLU A 69 9.94 -6.42 -15.86
N ARG A 70 11.10 -6.74 -16.45
CA ARG A 70 11.73 -5.90 -17.48
C ARG A 70 10.83 -5.78 -18.71
N GLU A 71 10.25 -6.87 -19.21
CA GLU A 71 9.29 -6.88 -20.32
C GLU A 71 8.03 -6.09 -19.98
N LEU A 72 7.49 -6.22 -18.77
CA LEU A 72 6.33 -5.46 -18.33
C LEU A 72 6.64 -3.95 -18.29
N ARG A 73 7.82 -3.56 -17.79
CA ARG A 73 8.24 -2.16 -17.76
C ARG A 73 8.38 -1.59 -19.18
N THR A 74 8.97 -2.32 -20.12
CA THR A 74 9.09 -1.86 -21.51
C THR A 74 7.73 -1.75 -22.19
N GLN A 75 6.87 -2.76 -22.04
CA GLN A 75 5.49 -2.73 -22.56
C GLN A 75 4.70 -1.57 -21.96
N ARG A 76 4.83 -1.31 -20.66
CA ARG A 76 4.18 -0.18 -20.00
C ARG A 76 4.62 1.15 -20.56
N VAL A 77 5.92 1.35 -20.81
CA VAL A 77 6.43 2.59 -21.41
C VAL A 77 5.89 2.78 -22.82
N VAL A 78 5.89 1.73 -23.65
CA VAL A 78 5.34 1.77 -25.01
C VAL A 78 3.84 2.08 -24.99
N TRP A 79 3.08 1.42 -24.11
CA TRP A 79 1.65 1.67 -23.95
C TRP A 79 1.38 3.11 -23.48
N LEU A 80 2.08 3.58 -22.44
CA LEU A 80 1.94 4.95 -21.93
C LEU A 80 2.25 5.98 -23.02
N HIS A 81 3.29 5.76 -23.81
CA HIS A 81 3.61 6.64 -24.93
C HIS A 81 2.45 6.71 -25.94
N SER A 82 1.92 5.55 -26.33
CA SER A 82 0.78 5.50 -27.26
C SER A 82 -0.49 6.14 -26.69
N GLU A 83 -0.75 5.96 -25.40
CA GLU A 83 -1.91 6.51 -24.69
C GLU A 83 -1.79 8.03 -24.53
N CYS A 84 -0.61 8.53 -24.18
CA CYS A 84 -0.33 9.97 -24.12
C CYS A 84 -0.57 10.63 -25.49
N LEU A 85 -0.06 10.04 -26.58
CA LEU A 85 -0.31 10.54 -27.93
C LEU A 85 -1.79 10.52 -28.26
N HIS A 86 -2.51 9.44 -27.94
CA HIS A 86 -3.95 9.36 -28.19
C HIS A 86 -4.73 10.45 -27.47
N ARG A 87 -4.45 10.69 -26.18
CA ARG A 87 -5.08 11.75 -25.39
C ARG A 87 -4.76 13.14 -25.94
N LEU A 88 -3.51 13.40 -26.29
CA LEU A 88 -3.11 14.67 -26.90
C LEU A 88 -3.88 14.95 -28.19
N LEU A 89 -4.06 13.95 -29.05
CA LEU A 89 -4.85 14.11 -30.28
C LEU A 89 -6.33 14.41 -29.98
N GLN A 90 -6.92 13.75 -28.97
CA GLN A 90 -8.29 14.04 -28.55
C GLN A 90 -8.43 15.47 -27.98
N GLU A 91 -7.48 15.90 -27.16
CA GLU A 91 -7.46 17.26 -26.59
C GLU A 91 -7.34 18.32 -27.69
N MET A 92 -6.49 18.11 -28.71
CA MET A 92 -6.39 18.99 -29.87
C MET A 92 -7.71 19.13 -30.62
N ILE A 93 -8.45 18.03 -30.82
CA ILE A 93 -9.78 18.03 -31.45
C ILE A 93 -10.78 18.81 -30.59
N GLN A 94 -10.79 18.57 -29.28
CA GLN A 94 -11.70 19.26 -28.34
C GLN A 94 -11.43 20.76 -28.27
N GLU A 95 -10.16 21.16 -28.15
CA GLU A 95 -9.77 22.58 -28.14
C GLU A 95 -10.17 23.29 -29.43
N HIS A 96 -10.01 22.62 -30.58
CA HIS A 96 -10.47 23.16 -31.84
C HIS A 96 -12.00 23.29 -31.87
N GLY A 97 -12.75 22.29 -31.38
CA GLY A 97 -14.21 22.39 -31.28
C GLY A 97 -14.67 23.57 -30.41
N ILE A 98 -14.01 23.80 -29.27
CA ILE A 98 -14.29 24.94 -28.39
C ILE A 98 -13.97 26.27 -29.12
N LYS A 99 -12.84 26.35 -29.81
CA LYS A 99 -12.43 27.54 -30.57
C LYS A 99 -13.37 27.81 -31.74
N ASN A 100 -13.78 26.79 -32.48
CA ASN A 100 -14.68 26.92 -33.63
C ASN A 100 -16.08 27.41 -33.20
N ASN A 101 -16.54 27.01 -32.02
CA ASN A 101 -17.79 27.54 -31.43
C ASN A 101 -17.70 29.02 -31.04
N GLN A 102 -16.50 29.53 -30.74
CA GLN A 102 -16.27 30.94 -30.35
C GLN A 102 -15.94 31.83 -31.55
N SER A 103 -15.22 31.31 -32.54
CA SER A 103 -14.86 31.98 -33.79
C SER A 103 -14.69 30.93 -34.89
N PRO A 104 -15.45 31.02 -36.00
CA PRO A 104 -15.35 30.03 -37.06
C PRO A 104 -13.96 30.05 -37.69
N ALA A 105 -13.27 28.91 -37.64
CA ALA A 105 -11.92 28.76 -38.14
C ALA A 105 -11.90 28.62 -39.69
N PRO A 106 -10.72 28.77 -40.34
CA PRO A 106 -10.60 28.57 -41.77
C PRO A 106 -11.04 27.15 -42.19
N PRO A 107 -11.70 26.99 -43.35
CA PRO A 107 -12.27 25.71 -43.78
C PRO A 107 -11.21 24.60 -43.97
N GLU A 108 -9.96 24.96 -44.22
CA GLU A 108 -8.85 23.99 -44.33
C GLU A 108 -8.43 23.42 -42.96
N GLU A 109 -8.53 24.20 -41.89
CA GLU A 109 -8.24 23.74 -40.53
C GLU A 109 -9.37 22.86 -40.00
N ASP A 110 -10.61 23.27 -40.25
CA ASP A 110 -11.80 22.45 -39.95
C ASP A 110 -11.73 21.10 -40.67
N LYS A 111 -11.33 21.08 -41.94
CA LYS A 111 -11.15 19.84 -42.70
C LYS A 111 -10.08 18.95 -42.08
N PHE A 112 -8.98 19.51 -41.59
CA PHE A 112 -7.90 18.77 -40.93
C PHE A 112 -8.38 18.09 -39.64
N TYR A 113 -9.01 18.82 -38.71
CA TYR A 113 -9.49 18.26 -37.45
C TYR A 113 -10.62 17.25 -37.63
N ARG A 114 -11.55 17.51 -38.56
CA ARG A 114 -12.61 16.53 -38.91
C ARG A 114 -12.06 15.24 -39.49
N THR A 115 -11.06 15.33 -40.38
CA THR A 115 -10.39 14.14 -40.94
C THR A 115 -9.70 13.35 -39.83
N MET A 116 -9.07 14.03 -38.87
CA MET A 116 -8.42 13.40 -37.72
C MET A 116 -9.42 12.70 -36.80
N GLU A 117 -10.52 13.37 -36.47
CA GLU A 117 -11.60 12.81 -35.65
C GLU A 117 -12.22 11.56 -36.28
N GLN A 118 -12.56 11.62 -37.57
CA GLN A 118 -13.10 10.49 -38.32
C GLN A 118 -12.13 9.28 -38.32
N ASN A 119 -10.83 9.51 -38.52
CA ASN A 119 -9.83 8.45 -38.45
C ASN A 119 -9.76 7.82 -37.05
N LEU A 120 -9.79 8.63 -35.98
CA LEU A 120 -9.75 8.11 -34.61
C LEU A 120 -11.00 7.31 -34.25
N LEU A 121 -12.18 7.76 -34.69
CA LEU A 121 -13.45 7.07 -34.47
C LEU A 121 -13.50 5.74 -35.22
N VAL A 122 -13.14 5.72 -36.51
CA VAL A 122 -13.08 4.49 -37.32
C VAL A 122 -12.14 3.47 -36.68
N MET A 123 -10.95 3.89 -36.26
CA MET A 123 -9.99 3.01 -35.59
C MET A 123 -10.48 2.51 -34.22
N LYS A 124 -11.19 3.35 -33.47
CA LYS A 124 -11.81 2.95 -32.20
C LYS A 124 -12.89 1.90 -32.42
N CYS A 125 -13.74 2.09 -33.43
CA CYS A 125 -14.79 1.14 -33.82
C CYS A 125 -14.18 -0.20 -34.25
N ILE A 126 -13.12 -0.20 -35.07
CA ILE A 126 -12.42 -1.42 -35.48
C ILE A 126 -11.86 -2.15 -34.25
N ARG A 127 -11.17 -1.45 -33.34
CA ARG A 127 -10.66 -2.06 -32.10
C ARG A 127 -11.76 -2.68 -31.25
N GLN A 128 -12.91 -2.01 -31.12
CA GLN A 128 -14.04 -2.53 -30.35
C GLN A 128 -14.68 -3.76 -31.01
N LEU A 129 -14.67 -3.84 -32.35
CA LEU A 129 -15.09 -5.01 -33.11
C LEU A 129 -14.07 -6.17 -32.99
N ASP A 130 -12.78 -5.88 -32.96
CA ASP A 130 -11.73 -6.90 -32.82
C ASP A 130 -11.74 -7.58 -31.43
N VAL A 131 -12.18 -6.89 -30.37
CA VAL A 131 -12.34 -7.51 -29.03
C VAL A 131 -13.41 -8.61 -29.04
N SER A 132 -14.44 -8.51 -29.88
CA SER A 132 -15.44 -9.59 -30.05
C SER A 132 -14.94 -10.80 -30.84
N ALA A 133 -13.78 -10.72 -31.49
CA ALA A 133 -13.27 -11.81 -32.32
C ALA A 133 -12.61 -12.95 -31.54
N ASN A 134 -12.44 -12.81 -30.22
CA ASN A 134 -11.59 -13.73 -29.46
C ASN A 134 -12.27 -14.99 -28.91
N ASN A 135 -13.58 -15.18 -28.99
CA ASN A 135 -14.18 -16.51 -28.73
C ASN A 135 -15.48 -16.67 -29.52
N ASP A 136 -15.53 -17.74 -30.31
CA ASP A 136 -16.68 -18.27 -31.05
C ASP A 136 -16.95 -17.67 -32.44
N THR A 137 -16.72 -18.51 -33.45
CA THR A 137 -16.98 -18.39 -34.89
C THR A 137 -18.39 -17.96 -35.31
N ASN A 138 -19.30 -17.68 -34.35
CA ASN A 138 -20.69 -17.34 -34.58
C ASN A 138 -21.18 -16.11 -33.77
N GLN A 139 -20.30 -15.34 -33.13
CA GLN A 139 -20.74 -14.05 -32.57
C GLN A 139 -20.87 -13.04 -33.70
N LEU A 140 -22.12 -12.86 -34.14
CA LEU A 140 -22.57 -11.67 -34.86
C LEU A 140 -21.94 -10.45 -34.18
N SER A 141 -21.13 -9.71 -34.95
CA SER A 141 -20.63 -8.40 -34.54
C SER A 141 -21.74 -7.63 -33.85
N ILE A 142 -21.42 -6.83 -32.82
CA ILE A 142 -22.38 -6.16 -31.92
C ILE A 142 -23.53 -5.41 -32.65
N LEU A 143 -23.42 -5.16 -33.97
CA LEU A 143 -24.45 -4.63 -34.87
C LEU A 143 -24.51 -5.28 -36.29
N GLY A 144 -23.96 -6.48 -36.49
CA GLY A 144 -23.81 -7.11 -37.81
C GLY A 144 -22.79 -6.44 -38.75
N LEU A 145 -22.04 -5.45 -38.25
CA LEU A 145 -21.01 -4.72 -38.99
C LEU A 145 -19.68 -5.47 -38.96
N SER A 146 -19.07 -5.70 -40.12
CA SER A 146 -17.70 -6.21 -40.20
C SER A 146 -16.67 -5.08 -40.13
N ALA A 147 -15.43 -5.37 -39.73
CA ALA A 147 -14.34 -4.40 -39.74
C ALA A 147 -14.10 -3.78 -41.14
N LYS A 148 -14.44 -4.51 -42.22
CA LYS A 148 -14.34 -4.04 -43.60
C LYS A 148 -15.39 -2.98 -43.92
N ASP A 149 -16.58 -3.10 -43.36
CA ASP A 149 -17.67 -2.13 -43.55
C ASP A 149 -17.37 -0.80 -42.85
N VAL A 150 -16.73 -0.87 -41.69
CA VAL A 150 -16.29 0.33 -40.95
C VAL A 150 -15.13 1.04 -41.67
N LEU A 151 -14.26 0.30 -42.35
CA LEU A 151 -13.16 0.87 -43.13
C LEU A 151 -13.66 1.75 -44.30
N ASN A 152 -14.86 1.48 -44.83
CA ASN A 152 -15.46 2.29 -45.90
C ASN A 152 -15.82 3.73 -45.45
N PHE A 153 -15.89 3.98 -44.14
CA PHE A 153 -16.10 5.31 -43.57
C PHE A 153 -14.79 6.10 -43.36
N MET A 154 -13.64 5.55 -43.78
CA MET A 154 -12.39 6.29 -43.77
C MET A 154 -12.48 7.53 -44.67
N PRO A 155 -11.95 8.68 -44.24
CA PRO A 155 -11.83 9.85 -45.10
C PRO A 155 -10.91 9.58 -46.29
N ALA A 156 -11.04 10.39 -47.35
CA ALA A 156 -10.29 10.21 -48.59
C ALA A 156 -8.77 10.10 -48.33
N GLU A 157 -8.10 9.14 -48.96
CA GLU A 157 -6.67 8.84 -48.72
C GLU A 157 -5.76 10.06 -48.91
N LYS A 158 -6.11 10.94 -49.87
CA LYS A 158 -5.40 12.21 -50.12
C LYS A 158 -5.45 13.15 -48.92
N ASP A 159 -6.58 13.20 -48.22
CA ASP A 159 -6.78 14.03 -47.04
C ASP A 159 -6.08 13.42 -45.81
N VAL A 160 -6.09 12.08 -45.69
CA VAL A 160 -5.34 11.36 -44.66
C VAL A 160 -3.82 11.60 -44.81
N LEU A 161 -3.29 11.55 -46.03
CA LEU A 161 -1.87 11.81 -46.30
C LEU A 161 -1.48 13.26 -45.98
N ARG A 162 -2.31 14.23 -46.33
CA ARG A 162 -2.10 15.65 -45.99
C ARG A 162 -2.13 15.87 -44.49
N MET A 163 -3.10 15.26 -43.80
CA MET A 163 -3.21 15.29 -42.35
C MET A 163 -1.96 14.67 -41.69
N LYS A 164 -1.52 13.49 -42.13
CA LYS A 164 -0.32 12.82 -41.59
C LYS A 164 0.95 13.67 -41.74
N LYS A 165 1.09 14.44 -42.83
CA LYS A 165 2.23 15.34 -43.03
C LYS A 165 2.18 16.57 -42.12
N ARG A 166 0.99 17.13 -41.88
CA ARG A 166 0.80 18.32 -41.01
C ARG A 166 0.82 17.98 -39.52
N LEU A 167 0.41 16.77 -39.15
CA LEU A 167 0.20 16.35 -37.76
C LEU A 167 1.43 16.53 -36.85
N PRO A 168 2.67 16.14 -37.21
CA PRO A 168 3.82 16.27 -36.32
C PRO A 168 4.10 17.74 -35.94
N MET A 169 3.96 18.66 -36.90
CA MET A 169 4.21 20.08 -36.68
C MET A 169 3.16 20.70 -35.75
N GLU A 170 1.87 20.39 -35.95
CA GLU A 170 0.81 20.89 -35.08
C GLU A 170 0.88 20.28 -33.68
N LEU A 171 1.23 18.99 -33.58
CA LEU A 171 1.43 18.32 -32.30
C LEU A 171 2.60 18.94 -31.52
N GLU A 172 3.72 19.22 -32.19
CA GLU A 172 4.88 19.88 -31.56
C GLU A 172 4.52 21.29 -31.07
N LYS A 173 3.77 22.06 -31.87
CA LYS A 173 3.27 23.39 -31.48
C LYS A 173 2.35 23.30 -30.26
N HIS A 174 1.42 22.37 -30.26
CA HIS A 174 0.49 22.16 -29.15
C HIS A 174 1.23 21.73 -27.87
N LEU A 175 2.18 20.81 -27.96
CA LEU A 175 3.04 20.41 -26.85
C LEU A 175 3.85 21.58 -26.30
N LYS A 176 4.47 22.39 -27.16
CA LYS A 176 5.19 23.60 -26.73
C LYS A 176 4.29 24.56 -25.96
N ASN A 177 3.08 24.81 -26.46
CA ASN A 177 2.12 25.66 -25.79
C ASN A 177 1.75 25.12 -24.39
N LYS A 178 1.49 23.80 -24.27
CA LYS A 178 1.23 23.17 -22.98
C LYS A 178 2.41 23.29 -22.01
N CYS A 179 3.63 23.08 -22.50
CA CYS A 179 4.82 23.30 -21.69
C CYS A 179 4.89 24.75 -21.21
N PHE A 180 4.64 25.74 -22.07
CA PHE A 180 4.60 27.13 -21.67
C PHE A 180 3.48 27.45 -20.66
N SER A 181 2.29 26.85 -20.80
CA SER A 181 1.22 26.99 -19.81
C SER A 181 1.61 26.41 -18.45
N LEU A 182 2.27 25.25 -18.43
CA LEU A 182 2.81 24.67 -17.20
C LEU A 182 3.89 25.56 -16.58
N LEU A 183 4.76 26.14 -17.41
CA LEU A 183 5.77 27.08 -16.93
C LEU A 183 5.12 28.32 -16.30
N ALA A 184 4.10 28.89 -16.93
CA ALA A 184 3.38 30.04 -16.42
C ALA A 184 2.71 29.78 -15.06
N TYR A 185 2.24 28.55 -14.81
CA TYR A 185 1.68 28.17 -13.51
C TYR A 185 2.71 28.23 -12.37
N TYR A 186 3.94 27.74 -12.62
CA TYR A 186 5.00 27.75 -11.61
C TYR A 186 5.77 29.07 -11.55
N GLN A 187 5.87 29.78 -12.67
CA GLN A 187 6.62 31.02 -12.83
C GLN A 187 5.80 32.02 -13.65
N PRO A 188 4.86 32.76 -13.03
CA PRO A 188 3.99 33.71 -13.74
C PRO A 188 4.78 34.83 -14.44
N ASP A 189 5.92 35.23 -13.88
CA ASP A 189 6.81 36.25 -14.48
C ASP A 189 7.36 35.84 -15.85
N SER A 190 7.32 34.54 -16.19
CA SER A 190 7.82 34.02 -17.45
C SER A 190 6.88 34.29 -18.64
N GLU A 191 5.64 34.73 -18.41
CA GLU A 191 4.63 34.88 -19.48
C GLU A 191 5.04 35.91 -20.56
N ASN A 192 5.74 36.98 -20.15
CA ASN A 192 6.20 38.05 -21.03
C ASN A 192 7.59 37.79 -21.65
N GLU A 193 8.26 36.69 -21.31
CA GLU A 193 9.61 36.42 -21.79
C GLU A 193 9.63 35.81 -23.20
N SER A 194 10.78 35.96 -23.88
CA SER A 194 11.00 35.38 -25.20
C SER A 194 10.89 33.85 -25.18
N GLU A 195 10.44 33.25 -26.28
CA GLU A 195 10.33 31.78 -26.40
C GLU A 195 11.65 31.06 -26.14
N GLY A 196 12.79 31.71 -26.43
CA GLY A 196 14.12 31.20 -26.11
C GLY A 196 14.34 31.04 -24.60
N LEU A 197 14.02 32.08 -23.82
CA LEU A 197 14.13 32.05 -22.36
C LEU A 197 13.13 31.07 -21.73
N LYS A 198 11.90 31.02 -22.25
CA LYS A 198 10.91 30.02 -21.83
C LYS A 198 11.41 28.59 -22.04
N ARG A 199 12.08 28.30 -23.16
CA ARG A 199 12.69 26.98 -23.41
C ARG A 199 13.80 26.62 -22.43
N VAL A 200 14.65 27.59 -22.06
CA VAL A 200 15.70 27.37 -21.06
C VAL A 200 15.09 27.15 -19.66
N LYS A 201 14.08 27.94 -19.28
CA LYS A 201 13.37 27.74 -18.01
C LYS A 201 12.60 26.42 -17.98
N LEU A 202 12.05 25.98 -19.13
CA LEU A 202 11.44 24.65 -19.27
C LEU A 202 12.43 23.52 -19.04
N SER A 203 13.69 23.64 -19.47
CA SER A 203 14.70 22.61 -19.16
C SER A 203 15.03 22.52 -17.66
N HIS A 204 14.83 23.59 -16.89
CA HIS A 204 15.00 23.61 -15.44
C HIS A 204 13.73 23.25 -14.66
N LEU A 205 12.57 23.18 -15.33
CA LEU A 205 11.30 22.83 -14.71
C LEU A 205 11.31 21.42 -14.06
N PRO A 206 11.90 20.37 -14.64
CA PRO A 206 12.01 19.06 -13.99
C PRO A 206 12.74 19.13 -12.64
N GLU A 207 13.84 19.88 -12.56
CA GLU A 207 14.60 20.05 -11.31
C GLU A 207 13.77 20.75 -10.23
N LEU A 208 13.01 21.79 -10.62
CA LEU A 208 12.07 22.47 -9.73
C LEU A 208 10.96 21.52 -9.24
N LEU A 209 10.36 20.75 -10.16
CA LEU A 209 9.31 19.78 -9.85
C LEU A 209 9.81 18.65 -8.95
N GLU A 210 11.04 18.17 -9.15
CA GLU A 210 11.67 17.20 -8.26
C GLU A 210 11.90 17.80 -6.87
N GLY A 211 12.31 19.06 -6.78
CA GLY A 211 12.44 19.78 -5.53
C GLY A 211 11.12 19.86 -4.76
N GLU A 212 10.03 20.26 -5.43
CA GLU A 212 8.69 20.30 -4.84
C GLU A 212 8.18 18.91 -4.46
N ARG A 213 8.43 17.90 -5.31
CA ARG A 213 8.10 16.50 -4.99
C ARG A 213 8.82 16.01 -3.73
N LYS A 214 10.13 16.25 -3.62
CA LYS A 214 10.91 15.87 -2.43
C LYS A 214 10.40 16.59 -1.18
N LYS A 215 10.06 17.89 -1.28
CA LYS A 215 9.42 18.62 -0.17
C LYS A 215 8.10 17.99 0.24
N ALA A 216 7.24 17.64 -0.72
CA ALA A 216 5.97 16.99 -0.46
C ALA A 216 6.12 15.60 0.18
N GLU A 217 7.07 14.79 -0.30
CA GLU A 217 7.41 13.48 0.29
C GLU A 217 7.92 13.63 1.73
N ASN A 218 8.83 14.57 1.99
CA ASN A 218 9.33 14.87 3.34
C ASN A 218 8.21 15.34 4.29
N LEU A 219 7.29 16.19 3.81
CA LEU A 219 6.14 16.61 4.60
C LEU A 219 5.19 15.44 4.88
N ARG A 220 5.00 14.54 3.91
CA ARG A 220 4.18 13.33 4.08
C ARG A 220 4.77 12.39 5.12
N GLU A 221 6.09 12.20 5.12
CA GLU A 221 6.80 11.41 6.13
C GLU A 221 6.67 12.03 7.52
N LYS A 222 6.95 13.33 7.66
CA LYS A 222 6.76 14.05 8.93
C LYS A 222 5.31 13.96 9.44
N ASN A 223 4.33 13.99 8.54
CA ASN A 223 2.93 13.84 8.92
C ASN A 223 2.60 12.42 9.41
N ARG A 224 3.17 11.39 8.77
CA ARG A 224 3.05 10.00 9.24
C ARG A 224 3.66 9.82 10.63
N GLU A 225 4.86 10.35 10.86
CA GLU A 225 5.51 10.32 12.18
C GLU A 225 4.67 11.01 13.26
N LYS A 226 4.16 12.22 12.99
CA LYS A 226 3.26 12.93 13.90
C LYS A 226 1.99 12.14 14.20
N THR A 227 1.43 11.48 13.19
CA THR A 227 0.23 10.64 13.37
C THR A 227 0.53 9.45 14.29
N LEU A 228 1.68 8.79 14.12
CA LEU A 228 2.11 7.70 14.98
C LEU A 228 2.35 8.17 16.43
N LEU A 229 3.00 9.31 16.61
CA LEU A 229 3.25 9.88 17.94
C LEU A 229 1.94 10.25 18.64
N LEU A 230 0.99 10.84 17.91
CA LEU A 230 -0.34 11.15 18.44
C LEU A 230 -1.09 9.87 18.84
N GLN A 231 -1.02 8.81 18.03
CA GLN A 231 -1.61 7.51 18.37
C GLN A 231 -1.00 6.91 19.64
N GLN A 232 0.33 6.93 19.78
CA GLN A 232 1.02 6.45 20.98
C GLN A 232 0.62 7.26 22.22
N GLN A 233 0.59 8.60 22.11
CA GLN A 233 0.19 9.47 23.20
C GLN A 233 -1.27 9.23 23.61
N THR A 234 -2.16 9.03 22.62
CA THR A 234 -3.58 8.72 22.86
C THR A 234 -3.70 7.39 23.59
N HIS A 235 -2.95 6.37 23.17
CA HIS A 235 -2.94 5.07 23.82
C HIS A 235 -2.43 5.16 25.27
N ALA A 236 -1.38 5.94 25.53
CA ALA A 236 -0.86 6.16 26.88
C ALA A 236 -1.92 6.81 27.79
N TYR A 237 -2.57 7.89 27.34
CA TYR A 237 -3.63 8.54 28.12
C TYR A 237 -4.82 7.62 28.39
N LEU A 238 -5.26 6.83 27.40
CA LEU A 238 -6.34 5.87 27.59
C LEU A 238 -5.96 4.77 28.58
N THR A 239 -4.71 4.30 28.54
CA THR A 239 -4.22 3.26 29.46
C THR A 239 -4.18 3.77 30.90
N GLU A 240 -3.66 4.99 31.12
CA GLU A 240 -3.67 5.64 32.44
C GLU A 240 -5.10 5.85 32.95
N LEU A 241 -6.00 6.31 32.09
CA LEU A 241 -7.41 6.52 32.45
C LEU A 241 -8.10 5.21 32.83
N LEU A 242 -7.85 4.12 32.09
CA LEU A 242 -8.32 2.78 32.44
C LEU A 242 -7.74 2.29 33.78
N GLY A 243 -6.46 2.58 34.04
CA GLY A 243 -5.82 2.30 35.33
C GLY A 243 -6.52 3.00 36.49
N CYS A 244 -6.80 4.31 36.35
CA CYS A 244 -7.56 5.08 37.33
C CYS A 244 -8.96 4.51 37.57
N ILE A 245 -9.66 4.12 36.51
CA ILE A 245 -10.98 3.48 36.62
C ILE A 245 -10.86 2.15 37.39
N HIS A 246 -9.85 1.33 37.11
CA HIS A 246 -9.64 0.06 37.79
C HIS A 246 -9.39 0.25 39.30
N ILE A 247 -8.57 1.24 39.67
CA ILE A 247 -8.30 1.59 41.07
C ILE A 247 -9.58 2.07 41.79
N LEU A 248 -10.39 2.89 41.11
CA LEU A 248 -11.67 3.33 41.68
C LEU A 248 -12.63 2.14 41.88
N GLN A 249 -12.68 1.21 40.92
CA GLN A 249 -13.51 0.01 41.00
C GLN A 249 -13.05 -0.90 42.15
N SER A 250 -11.74 -1.12 42.33
CA SER A 250 -11.22 -1.93 43.43
C SER A 250 -11.53 -1.29 44.78
N LEU A 251 -11.35 0.02 44.92
CA LEU A 251 -11.64 0.74 46.17
C LEU A 251 -13.13 0.73 46.51
N ILE A 252 -14.01 0.87 45.52
CA ILE A 252 -15.47 0.71 45.72
C ILE A 252 -15.79 -0.71 46.18
N LEU A 253 -15.19 -1.73 45.57
CA LEU A 253 -15.43 -3.12 45.91
C LEU A 253 -14.94 -3.44 47.33
N GLU A 254 -13.74 -3.00 47.70
CA GLU A 254 -13.19 -3.11 49.05
C GLU A 254 -14.08 -2.42 50.09
N HIS A 255 -14.54 -1.19 49.81
CA HIS A 255 -15.41 -0.47 50.71
C HIS A 255 -16.75 -1.18 50.92
N ARG A 256 -17.35 -1.71 49.84
CA ARG A 256 -18.59 -2.50 49.92
C ARG A 256 -18.40 -3.78 50.72
N LEU A 257 -17.29 -4.50 50.51
CA LEU A 257 -16.94 -5.69 51.28
C LEU A 257 -16.75 -5.35 52.76
N LYS A 258 -16.04 -4.26 53.07
CA LYS A 258 -15.82 -3.82 54.45
C LYS A 258 -17.13 -3.52 55.17
N ILE A 259 -18.03 -2.74 54.57
CA ILE A 259 -19.37 -2.47 55.13
C ILE A 259 -20.12 -3.78 55.37
N GLN A 260 -20.09 -4.70 54.42
CA GLN A 260 -20.77 -5.99 54.54
C GLN A 260 -20.22 -6.81 55.71
N THR A 261 -18.89 -6.91 55.86
CA THR A 261 -18.26 -7.63 56.97
C THR A 261 -18.59 -6.99 58.33
N GLU A 262 -18.66 -5.66 58.42
CA GLU A 262 -19.05 -4.97 59.65
C GLU A 262 -20.51 -5.24 60.02
N LEU A 263 -21.42 -5.29 59.03
CA LEU A 263 -22.81 -5.65 59.26
C LEU A 263 -22.96 -7.11 59.69
N ASP A 264 -22.25 -8.03 59.04
CA ASP A 264 -22.31 -9.45 59.37
C ASP A 264 -21.72 -9.74 60.76
N ARG A 265 -20.64 -9.03 61.14
CA ARG A 265 -20.12 -9.06 62.52
C ARG A 265 -21.17 -8.64 63.54
N LYS A 266 -21.84 -7.50 63.34
CA LYS A 266 -22.88 -7.02 64.27
C LYS A 266 -24.08 -7.99 64.36
N LYS A 267 -24.45 -8.62 63.24
CA LYS A 267 -25.50 -9.66 63.25
C LYS A 267 -25.08 -10.89 64.05
N LEU A 268 -23.82 -11.31 63.92
CA LEU A 268 -23.29 -12.46 64.65
C LEU A 268 -23.27 -12.19 66.16
N GLU A 269 -22.79 -11.01 66.57
CA GLU A 269 -22.84 -10.55 67.97
C GLU A 269 -24.29 -10.51 68.51
N TYR A 270 -25.25 -10.06 67.69
CA TYR A 270 -26.67 -10.09 68.06
C TYR A 270 -27.20 -11.51 68.23
N PHE A 271 -26.87 -12.42 67.31
CA PHE A 271 -27.29 -13.82 67.39
C PHE A 271 -26.63 -14.54 68.57
N GLU A 272 -25.36 -14.29 68.84
CA GLU A 272 -24.63 -14.80 70.00
C GLU A 272 -25.30 -14.38 71.31
N ALA A 273 -25.54 -13.07 71.49
CA ALA A 273 -26.26 -12.57 72.67
C ALA A 273 -27.66 -13.19 72.80
N LYS A 274 -28.38 -13.37 71.68
CA LYS A 274 -29.70 -14.02 71.69
C LYS A 274 -29.62 -15.50 72.04
N CYS A 275 -28.59 -16.20 71.56
CA CYS A 275 -28.32 -17.60 71.89
C CYS A 275 -27.92 -17.76 73.36
N GLU A 276 -27.07 -16.89 73.91
CA GLU A 276 -26.72 -16.85 75.33
C GLU A 276 -27.96 -16.67 76.22
N ILE A 277 -28.83 -15.72 75.87
CA ILE A 277 -30.11 -15.52 76.56
C ILE A 277 -30.99 -16.78 76.45
N GLY A 278 -31.03 -17.43 75.29
CA GLY A 278 -31.78 -18.67 75.09
C GLY A 278 -31.23 -19.84 75.92
N ILE A 279 -29.91 -19.99 76.00
CA ILE A 279 -29.22 -20.99 76.83
C ILE A 279 -29.48 -20.71 78.30
N GLN A 280 -29.42 -19.46 78.75
CA GLN A 280 -29.74 -19.08 80.12
C GLN A 280 -31.19 -19.43 80.45
N LYS A 281 -32.14 -19.12 79.56
CA LYS A 281 -33.55 -19.52 79.74
C LYS A 281 -33.76 -21.02 79.77
N LEU A 282 -33.03 -21.81 78.98
CA LEU A 282 -33.09 -23.28 79.02
C LEU A 282 -32.48 -23.83 80.31
N ARG A 283 -31.43 -23.19 80.83
CA ARG A 283 -30.84 -23.52 82.13
C ARG A 283 -31.81 -23.22 83.27
N ASP A 284 -32.48 -22.08 83.22
CA ASP A 284 -33.47 -21.68 84.23
C ASP A 284 -34.78 -22.49 84.12
N ALA A 285 -35.15 -22.97 82.93
CA ALA A 285 -36.32 -23.85 82.71
C ALA A 285 -36.02 -25.35 82.90
N GLY A 286 -34.74 -25.72 82.91
CA GLY A 286 -34.24 -27.07 83.17
C GLY A 286 -34.14 -27.42 84.66
N ASP A 287 -34.57 -26.52 85.55
CA ASP A 287 -34.65 -26.76 86.99
C ASP A 287 -36.12 -26.97 87.45
N PRO A 288 -36.71 -28.17 87.26
CA PRO A 288 -37.93 -28.55 87.93
C PRO A 288 -37.60 -29.30 89.25
N ALA A 289 -37.86 -28.62 90.37
CA ALA A 289 -38.14 -29.15 91.71
C ALA A 289 -36.99 -29.70 92.59
N GLY A 290 -36.86 -29.11 93.81
CA GLY A 290 -36.28 -29.81 94.96
C GLY A 290 -35.93 -28.96 96.20
N HIS A 291 -36.91 -28.78 97.11
CA HIS A 291 -36.79 -28.45 98.55
C HIS A 291 -36.42 -27.01 98.99
N LEU A 292 -37.33 -26.24 99.60
CA LEU A 292 -37.79 -26.30 101.01
C LEU A 292 -36.66 -26.35 102.05
N HIS A 293 -36.30 -25.20 102.66
CA HIS A 293 -36.41 -25.00 104.12
C HIS A 293 -35.98 -23.59 104.59
N SER A 294 -36.85 -23.02 105.42
CA SER A 294 -36.69 -22.11 106.58
C SER A 294 -35.59 -21.04 106.63
N GLY A 295 -36.04 -19.83 106.94
CA GLY A 295 -35.28 -18.69 107.45
C GLY A 295 -36.09 -17.41 107.42
#